data_AF-A0A7W7KFH9-F1
#
_entry.id   AF-A0A7W7KFH9-F1
#
_cell.length_a   1.000
_cell.length_b   1.000
_cell.length_c   1.000
_cell.angle_alpha   90.00
_cell.angle_beta   90.00
_cell.angle_gamma   90.00
#
_symmetry.space_group_name_H-M   'P 1'
#
loop_
_entity.id
_entity.type
_entity.pdbx_description
1 polymer ?
#
loop_
_entity_poly.entity_id
_entity_poly.type
_entity_poly.pdbx_seq_one_letter_code
_entity_poly.pdbx_strand_id
1 'polypeptide(L)'
;MHDVDHDDQESPLEPQFDHHPIRPPRQDVVGDVVFSERWLALMDEPGDEMDEVYSNVMLNHILSSMRGPLNQRRASVAASFIRWLGSNNGQAFLRSAEDHAQAQSTKPKYYAWLSAWTIQNFRERNHGGGRILELILSPEANTPVEFSSDDAEVVEHLVAWLSSGKGEEFRSGCQAEIQRRCKAQRERALHA
;
A
#
# COMPACT_ATOMS: atom_id res chain seq x y z
N MET A 1 32.73 46.33 -6.73
CA MET A 1 33.04 44.91 -6.99
C MET A 1 32.89 44.19 -5.67
N HIS A 2 31.70 43.67 -5.40
CA HIS A 2 31.45 42.76 -4.30
C HIS A 2 30.90 41.51 -4.99
N ASP A 3 31.80 40.58 -5.25
CA ASP A 3 31.43 39.20 -5.58
C ASP A 3 30.83 38.63 -4.30
N VAL A 4 29.51 38.46 -4.31
CA VAL A 4 28.82 37.66 -3.32
C VAL A 4 28.77 36.27 -3.94
N ASP A 5 29.76 35.44 -3.61
CA ASP A 5 29.68 34.01 -3.79
C ASP A 5 28.42 33.53 -3.03
N HIS A 6 27.34 33.30 -3.79
CA HIS A 6 26.23 32.50 -3.29
C HIS A 6 26.74 31.07 -3.27
N ASP A 7 27.13 30.61 -2.08
CA ASP A 7 27.21 29.18 -1.76
C ASP A 7 25.89 28.55 -2.22
N ASP A 8 25.96 27.82 -3.34
CA ASP A 8 24.98 26.83 -3.75
C ASP A 8 24.92 25.77 -2.64
N GLN A 9 24.14 26.04 -1.61
CA GLN A 9 23.75 25.01 -0.65
C GLN A 9 22.90 24.00 -1.41
N GLU A 10 23.53 22.93 -1.91
CA GLU A 10 22.87 21.70 -2.29
C GLU A 10 21.95 21.30 -1.13
N SER A 11 20.65 21.59 -1.29
CA SER A 11 19.65 21.20 -0.31
C SER A 11 19.72 19.68 -0.22
N PRO A 12 19.99 19.09 0.96
CA PRO A 12 20.20 17.65 1.07
C PRO A 12 18.96 16.94 0.54
N LEU A 13 19.14 16.17 -0.53
CA LEU A 13 18.10 15.35 -1.14
C LEU A 13 17.40 14.57 -0.02
N GLU A 14 16.07 14.70 0.06
CA GLU A 14 15.31 13.98 1.09
C GLU A 14 15.62 12.48 1.00
N PRO A 15 15.83 11.79 2.14
CA PRO A 15 16.16 10.38 2.13
C PRO A 15 15.05 9.56 1.47
N GLN A 16 15.41 8.80 0.45
CA GLN A 16 14.51 7.83 -0.18
C GLN A 16 14.19 6.72 0.83
N PHE A 17 12.89 6.46 1.05
CA PHE A 17 12.47 5.41 1.96
C PHE A 17 12.55 4.04 1.28
N ASP A 18 12.82 3.01 2.08
CA ASP A 18 12.67 1.63 1.65
C ASP A 18 11.18 1.26 1.62
N HIS A 19 10.67 0.97 0.42
CA HIS A 19 9.27 0.60 0.19
C HIS A 19 9.04 -0.91 0.22
N HIS A 20 9.93 -1.69 0.85
CA HIS A 20 9.71 -3.11 1.10
C HIS A 20 8.80 -3.36 2.32
N PRO A 21 7.94 -4.40 2.26
CA PRO A 21 7.09 -4.79 3.38
C PRO A 21 7.91 -5.39 4.53
N ILE A 22 7.42 -5.28 5.77
CA ILE A 22 8.04 -5.87 6.98
C ILE A 22 8.26 -7.38 6.81
N ARG A 23 7.27 -8.06 6.22
CA ARG A 23 7.42 -9.44 5.78
C ARG A 23 7.53 -9.49 4.26
N PRO A 24 8.56 -10.14 3.72
CA PRO A 24 8.73 -10.23 2.27
C PRO A 24 7.53 -10.93 1.61
N PRO A 25 7.30 -10.67 0.31
CA PRO A 25 6.30 -11.38 -0.47
C PRO A 25 6.60 -12.88 -0.49
N ARG A 26 5.57 -13.71 -0.25
CA ARG A 26 5.66 -15.16 -0.39
C ARG A 26 5.76 -15.51 -1.87
N GLN A 27 6.88 -16.09 -2.28
CA GLN A 27 7.20 -16.32 -3.71
C GLN A 27 6.26 -17.32 -4.39
N ASP A 28 5.62 -18.19 -3.61
CA ASP A 28 4.59 -19.14 -4.05
C ASP A 28 3.19 -18.51 -4.15
N VAL A 29 3.00 -17.30 -3.62
CA VAL A 29 1.73 -16.56 -3.68
C VAL A 29 1.83 -15.44 -4.70
N VAL A 30 1.38 -15.71 -5.92
CA VAL A 30 1.43 -14.78 -7.07
C VAL A 30 0.90 -13.39 -6.72
N GLY A 31 -0.18 -13.31 -5.95
CA GLY A 31 -0.77 -12.03 -5.56
C GLY A 31 0.14 -11.18 -4.67
N ASP A 32 0.79 -11.78 -3.66
CA ASP A 32 1.74 -11.07 -2.78
C ASP A 32 2.87 -10.45 -3.63
N VAL A 33 3.43 -11.25 -4.56
CA VAL A 33 4.52 -10.81 -5.44
C VAL A 33 4.08 -9.67 -6.34
N VAL A 34 2.96 -9.81 -7.05
CA VAL A 34 2.48 -8.80 -7.99
C VAL A 34 2.18 -7.47 -7.32
N PHE A 35 1.49 -7.48 -6.17
CA PHE A 35 1.18 -6.24 -5.46
C PHE A 35 2.46 -5.54 -4.96
N SER A 36 3.45 -6.28 -4.47
CA SER A 36 4.72 -5.69 -4.02
C SER A 36 5.56 -5.15 -5.17
N GLU A 37 5.70 -5.87 -6.28
CA GLU A 37 6.43 -5.37 -7.46
C GLU A 37 5.78 -4.11 -8.04
N ARG A 38 4.45 -4.10 -8.14
CA ARG A 38 3.69 -2.93 -8.64
C ARG A 38 3.80 -1.74 -7.68
N TRP A 39 3.83 -1.99 -6.37
CA TRP A 39 4.05 -0.94 -5.38
C TRP A 39 5.41 -0.30 -5.54
N LEU A 40 6.48 -1.10 -5.64
CA LEU A 40 7.83 -0.58 -5.86
C LEU A 40 7.90 0.24 -7.14
N ALA A 41 7.38 -0.28 -8.24
CA ALA A 41 7.33 0.45 -9.51
C ALA A 41 6.59 1.79 -9.39
N LEU A 42 5.47 1.82 -8.66
CA LEU A 42 4.69 3.03 -8.40
C LEU A 42 5.45 4.05 -7.53
N MET A 43 6.26 3.59 -6.57
CA MET A 43 7.08 4.47 -5.72
C MET A 43 8.32 5.01 -6.45
N ASP A 44 8.76 4.32 -7.51
CA ASP A 44 9.88 4.73 -8.38
C ASP A 44 9.43 5.60 -9.57
N GLU A 45 8.12 5.82 -9.76
CA GLU A 45 7.63 6.72 -10.81
C GLU A 45 8.14 8.15 -10.55
N PRO A 46 8.75 8.81 -11.57
CA PRO A 46 9.17 10.19 -11.41
C PRO A 46 7.95 11.07 -11.12
N GLY A 47 8.12 12.03 -10.21
CA GLY A 47 7.15 13.10 -10.03
C GLY A 47 6.98 13.92 -11.31
N ASP A 48 5.92 14.72 -11.39
CA ASP A 48 5.79 15.69 -12.48
C ASP A 48 7.02 16.62 -12.48
N GLU A 49 7.38 17.24 -13.61
CA GLU A 49 8.61 18.05 -13.81
C GLU A 49 8.83 19.17 -12.75
N MET A 50 7.81 19.52 -11.96
CA MET A 50 7.92 20.46 -10.83
C MET A 50 8.38 19.81 -9.50
N ASP A 51 8.34 18.48 -9.41
CA ASP A 51 8.61 17.67 -8.22
C ASP A 51 9.98 16.95 -8.29
N GLU A 52 10.82 17.26 -9.28
CA GLU A 52 12.13 16.60 -9.55
C GLU A 52 13.12 16.58 -8.36
N VAL A 53 12.83 17.31 -7.29
CA VAL A 53 13.68 17.43 -6.10
C VAL A 53 13.23 16.52 -4.94
N TYR A 54 12.04 15.90 -5.01
CA TYR A 54 11.47 15.17 -3.87
C TYR A 54 11.48 13.65 -4.07
N SER A 55 12.22 12.94 -3.22
CA SER A 55 12.06 11.49 -3.05
C SER A 55 10.66 11.17 -2.50
N ASN A 56 10.09 10.02 -2.85
CA ASN A 56 8.82 9.52 -2.28
C ASN A 56 7.56 10.32 -2.66
N VAL A 57 7.55 11.01 -3.80
CA VAL A 57 6.41 11.86 -4.29
C VAL A 57 5.07 11.16 -4.14
N MET A 58 4.96 9.92 -4.63
CA MET A 58 3.70 9.19 -4.59
C MET A 58 3.23 8.90 -3.16
N LEU A 59 4.14 8.49 -2.26
CA LEU A 59 3.76 8.22 -0.87
C LEU A 59 3.36 9.51 -0.14
N ASN A 60 4.07 10.62 -0.42
CA ASN A 60 3.70 11.95 0.08
C ASN A 60 2.31 12.37 -0.43
N HIS A 61 1.99 12.11 -1.69
CA HIS A 61 0.66 12.38 -2.24
C HIS A 61 -0.43 11.59 -1.51
N ILE A 62 -0.24 10.27 -1.35
CA ILE A 62 -1.18 9.38 -0.67
C ILE A 62 -1.40 9.80 0.79
N LEU A 63 -0.34 10.21 1.49
CA LEU A 63 -0.36 10.57 2.90
C LEU A 63 -0.42 12.08 3.14
N SER A 64 -0.76 12.87 2.13
CA SER A 64 -0.68 14.34 2.16
C SER A 64 -1.54 15.00 3.25
N SER A 65 -2.63 14.37 3.67
CA SER A 65 -3.50 14.84 4.76
C SER A 65 -3.11 14.33 6.15
N MET A 66 -2.11 13.43 6.25
CA MET A 66 -1.64 12.89 7.51
C MET A 66 -0.78 13.92 8.26
N ARG A 67 -0.90 13.98 9.58
CA ARG A 67 -0.08 14.91 10.38
C ARG A 67 1.36 14.41 10.52
N GLY A 68 2.31 15.33 10.50
CA GLY A 68 3.73 15.05 10.74
C GLY A 68 4.47 14.52 9.52
N PRO A 69 5.81 14.48 9.58
CA PRO A 69 6.65 14.15 8.42
C PRO A 69 6.54 12.68 8.03
N LEU A 70 6.75 12.41 6.74
CA LEU A 70 6.92 11.05 6.25
C LEU A 70 8.18 10.43 6.87
N ASN A 71 8.12 9.13 7.17
CA ASN A 71 9.25 8.41 7.75
C ASN A 71 9.23 6.94 7.29
N GLN A 72 10.34 6.24 7.56
CA GLN A 72 10.51 4.84 7.16
C GLN A 72 9.42 3.92 7.71
N ARG A 73 8.89 4.17 8.92
CA ARG A 73 7.82 3.35 9.48
C ARG A 73 6.55 3.44 8.64
N ARG A 74 6.16 4.65 8.21
CA ARG A 74 4.97 4.85 7.34
C ARG A 74 5.14 4.15 5.99
N ALA A 75 6.32 4.22 5.39
CA ALA A 75 6.64 3.49 4.15
C ALA A 75 6.53 1.97 4.32
N SER A 76 7.11 1.40 5.38
CA SER A 76 7.03 -0.03 5.66
C SER A 76 5.62 -0.51 5.99
N VAL A 77 4.80 0.30 6.67
CA VAL A 77 3.37 0.00 6.91
C VAL A 77 2.61 -0.03 5.59
N ALA A 78 2.82 0.97 4.74
CA ALA A 78 2.19 1.06 3.42
C ALA A 78 2.52 -0.17 2.57
N ALA A 79 3.81 -0.49 2.43
CA ALA A 79 4.27 -1.66 1.69
C ALA A 79 3.70 -2.97 2.24
N SER A 80 3.64 -3.11 3.58
CA SER A 80 3.10 -4.32 4.24
C SER A 80 1.61 -4.51 3.97
N PHE A 81 0.84 -3.41 4.01
CA PHE A 81 -0.58 -3.41 3.67
C PHE A 81 -0.81 -3.74 2.20
N ILE A 82 -0.06 -3.11 1.29
CA ILE A 82 -0.16 -3.35 -0.15
C ILE A 82 0.17 -4.80 -0.51
N ARG A 83 1.26 -5.36 0.05
CA ARG A 83 1.56 -6.79 -0.07
C ARG A 83 0.41 -7.66 0.41
N TRP A 84 -0.20 -7.33 1.56
CA TRP A 84 -1.33 -8.09 2.11
C TRP A 84 -2.56 -8.10 1.18
N LEU A 85 -2.79 -7.05 0.38
CA LEU A 85 -3.87 -7.03 -0.62
C LEU A 85 -3.73 -8.16 -1.65
N GLY A 86 -2.52 -8.64 -1.91
CA GLY A 86 -2.23 -9.79 -2.77
C GLY A 86 -2.68 -11.14 -2.20
N SER A 87 -2.91 -11.23 -0.89
CA SER A 87 -3.35 -12.47 -0.23
C SER A 87 -4.83 -12.77 -0.45
N ASN A 88 -5.27 -13.99 -0.11
CA ASN A 88 -6.70 -14.36 -0.17
C ASN A 88 -7.61 -13.41 0.63
N ASN A 89 -7.18 -13.04 1.84
CA ASN A 89 -7.93 -12.11 2.71
C ASN A 89 -7.92 -10.69 2.15
N GLY A 90 -6.78 -10.24 1.64
CA GLY A 90 -6.65 -8.94 0.97
C GLY A 90 -7.58 -8.84 -0.25
N GLN A 91 -7.59 -9.85 -1.10
CA GLN A 91 -8.49 -9.91 -2.26
C GLN A 91 -9.98 -9.98 -1.86
N ALA A 92 -10.31 -10.65 -0.75
CA ALA A 92 -11.66 -10.66 -0.22
C ALA A 92 -12.10 -9.27 0.27
N PHE A 93 -11.21 -8.56 0.96
CA PHE A 93 -11.43 -7.16 1.33
C PHE A 93 -11.67 -6.28 0.10
N LEU A 94 -10.84 -6.38 -0.95
CA LEU A 94 -11.02 -5.57 -2.17
C LEU A 94 -12.40 -5.78 -2.81
N ARG A 95 -12.88 -7.02 -2.87
CA ARG A 95 -14.24 -7.31 -3.37
C ARG A 95 -15.32 -6.73 -2.47
N SER A 96 -15.21 -6.94 -1.16
CA SER A 96 -16.17 -6.39 -0.19
C SER A 96 -16.22 -4.86 -0.25
N ALA A 97 -15.09 -4.18 -0.43
CA ALA A 97 -15.05 -2.73 -0.56
C ALA A 97 -15.77 -2.23 -1.83
N GLU A 98 -15.62 -2.94 -2.97
CA GLU A 98 -16.36 -2.62 -4.19
C GLU A 98 -17.86 -2.90 -4.05
N ASP A 99 -18.25 -4.02 -3.43
CA ASP A 99 -19.66 -4.34 -3.18
C ASP A 99 -20.31 -3.26 -2.29
N HIS A 100 -19.59 -2.80 -1.26
CA HIS A 100 -20.04 -1.70 -0.41
C HIS A 100 -20.17 -0.38 -1.18
N ALA A 101 -19.21 -0.08 -2.08
CA ALA A 101 -19.25 1.12 -2.90
C ALA A 101 -20.44 1.12 -3.87
N GLN A 102 -20.74 -0.03 -4.48
CA GLN A 102 -21.90 -0.19 -5.36
C GLN A 102 -23.21 -0.03 -4.59
N ALA A 103 -23.31 -0.59 -3.38
CA ALA A 103 -24.48 -0.45 -2.52
C ALA A 103 -24.69 0.98 -2.00
N GLN A 104 -23.63 1.80 -1.93
CA GLN A 104 -23.65 3.17 -1.43
C GLN A 104 -23.33 4.20 -2.52
N SER A 105 -23.85 4.00 -3.73
CA SER A 105 -23.49 4.79 -4.93
C SER A 105 -23.72 6.30 -4.84
N THR A 106 -24.51 6.77 -3.86
CA THR A 106 -24.77 8.20 -3.63
C THR A 106 -23.72 8.89 -2.74
N LYS A 107 -22.79 8.13 -2.14
CA LYS A 107 -21.72 8.65 -1.29
C LYS A 107 -20.37 8.57 -2.01
N PRO A 108 -19.40 9.44 -1.65
CA PRO A 108 -18.04 9.27 -2.12
C PRO A 108 -17.50 7.86 -1.85
N LYS A 109 -16.89 7.25 -2.89
CA LYS A 109 -16.43 5.84 -2.90
C LYS A 109 -15.54 5.50 -1.69
N TYR A 110 -14.69 6.45 -1.25
CA TYR A 110 -13.79 6.24 -0.12
C TYR A 110 -14.51 5.93 1.20
N TYR A 111 -15.73 6.44 1.44
CA TYR A 111 -16.47 6.12 2.66
C TYR A 111 -16.86 4.64 2.74
N ALA A 112 -17.25 4.06 1.61
CA ALA A 112 -17.58 2.65 1.53
C ALA A 112 -16.34 1.77 1.76
N TRP A 113 -15.20 2.18 1.20
CA TRP A 113 -13.91 1.51 1.38
C TRP A 113 -13.41 1.57 2.83
N LEU A 114 -13.46 2.73 3.48
CA LEU A 114 -13.12 2.88 4.89
C LEU A 114 -14.05 2.08 5.80
N SER A 115 -15.34 2.01 5.46
CA SER A 115 -16.31 1.17 6.19
C SER A 115 -15.98 -0.32 6.08
N ALA A 116 -15.66 -0.79 4.87
CA ALA A 116 -15.23 -2.17 4.64
C ALA A 116 -13.92 -2.49 5.40
N TRP A 117 -12.97 -1.56 5.41
CA TRP A 117 -11.72 -1.72 6.17
C TRP A 117 -11.97 -1.79 7.67
N THR A 118 -12.85 -0.95 8.20
CA THR A 118 -13.23 -0.95 9.61
C THR A 118 -13.79 -2.31 10.04
N ILE A 119 -14.64 -2.92 9.21
CA ILE A 119 -15.18 -4.26 9.44
C ILE A 119 -14.07 -5.31 9.39
N GLN A 120 -13.22 -5.27 8.36
CA GLN A 120 -12.13 -6.22 8.17
C GLN A 120 -11.07 -6.15 9.28
N ASN A 121 -10.80 -4.95 9.80
CA ASN A 121 -9.78 -4.68 10.81
C ASN A 121 -10.33 -4.73 12.23
N PHE A 122 -11.60 -5.10 12.41
CA PHE A 122 -12.19 -5.30 13.72
C PHE A 122 -11.49 -6.45 14.46
N ARG A 123 -11.44 -6.36 15.80
CA ARG A 123 -10.87 -7.45 16.62
C ARG A 123 -11.82 -8.63 16.57
N GLU A 124 -11.35 -9.73 16.00
CA GLU A 124 -12.14 -10.95 15.88
C GLU A 124 -11.40 -12.12 16.54
N ARG A 125 -12.16 -12.99 17.21
CA ARG A 125 -11.62 -14.20 17.85
C ARG A 125 -10.91 -15.12 16.85
N ASN A 126 -11.37 -15.16 15.61
CA ASN A 126 -10.78 -15.94 14.52
C ASN A 126 -9.38 -15.45 14.11
N HIS A 127 -9.02 -14.21 14.46
CA HIS A 127 -7.69 -13.62 14.27
C HIS A 127 -6.82 -13.72 15.54
N GLY A 128 -7.12 -14.68 16.43
CA GLY A 128 -6.44 -14.79 17.73
C GLY A 128 -6.76 -13.64 18.69
N GLY A 129 -7.86 -12.91 18.45
CA GLY A 129 -8.23 -11.70 19.21
C GLY A 129 -7.52 -10.42 18.75
N GLY A 130 -6.67 -10.52 17.73
CA GLY A 130 -5.98 -9.40 17.10
C GLY A 130 -6.82 -8.67 16.06
N ARG A 131 -6.38 -7.47 15.69
CA ARG A 131 -6.79 -6.79 14.46
C ARG A 131 -6.01 -7.35 13.28
N ILE A 132 -6.60 -7.30 12.07
CA ILE A 132 -5.88 -7.69 10.86
C ILE A 132 -4.60 -6.86 10.67
N LEU A 133 -4.64 -5.56 10.98
CA LEU A 133 -3.45 -4.72 10.86
C LEU A 133 -2.30 -5.17 11.77
N GLU A 134 -2.60 -5.62 12.99
CA GLU A 134 -1.58 -6.21 13.88
C GLU A 134 -0.95 -7.42 13.20
N LEU A 135 -1.77 -8.30 12.62
CA LEU A 135 -1.28 -9.46 11.87
C LEU A 135 -0.49 -9.08 10.64
N ILE A 136 -0.84 -8.01 9.91
CA ILE A 136 -0.12 -7.52 8.73
C ILE A 136 1.29 -7.08 9.11
N LEU A 137 1.41 -6.31 10.20
CA LEU A 137 2.65 -5.70 10.65
C LEU A 137 3.53 -6.64 11.47
N SER A 138 3.06 -7.82 11.87
CA SER A 138 3.89 -8.79 12.57
C SER A 138 5.04 -9.29 11.68
N PRO A 139 6.30 -9.25 12.15
CA PRO A 139 7.42 -9.85 11.42
C PRO A 139 7.30 -11.37 11.35
N GLU A 140 6.67 -11.99 12.35
CA GLU A 140 6.46 -13.43 12.46
C GLU A 140 5.02 -13.73 12.88
N ALA A 141 4.54 -14.95 12.59
CA ALA A 141 3.20 -15.34 13.00
C ALA A 141 3.09 -15.39 14.53
N ASN A 142 2.03 -14.78 15.08
CA ASN A 142 1.74 -14.73 16.52
C ASN A 142 2.72 -13.91 17.38
N THR A 143 3.59 -13.10 16.78
CA THR A 143 4.44 -12.18 17.54
C THR A 143 3.67 -10.88 17.80
N PRO A 144 3.53 -10.45 19.07
CA PRO A 144 2.94 -9.16 19.41
C PRO A 144 3.68 -8.02 18.72
N VAL A 145 2.94 -7.04 18.21
CA VAL A 145 3.50 -5.88 17.51
C VAL A 145 3.06 -4.63 18.23
N GLU A 146 4.01 -3.70 18.40
CA GLU A 146 3.68 -2.33 18.72
C GLU A 146 2.97 -1.70 17.51
N PHE A 147 1.67 -1.49 17.69
CA PHE A 147 0.76 -0.87 16.74
C PHE A 147 0.37 0.51 17.29
N SER A 148 0.59 1.54 16.49
CA SER A 148 0.25 2.93 16.82
C SER A 148 -1.00 3.40 16.09
N SER A 149 -1.59 4.52 16.56
CA SER A 149 -2.64 5.21 15.81
C SER A 149 -2.15 5.70 14.44
N ASP A 150 -0.89 6.11 14.35
CA ASP A 150 -0.25 6.52 13.09
C ASP A 150 -0.26 5.36 12.08
N ASP A 151 0.05 4.14 12.50
CA ASP A 151 0.01 2.96 11.60
C ASP A 151 -1.41 2.72 11.05
N ALA A 152 -2.44 2.97 11.87
CA ALA A 152 -3.83 2.88 11.46
C ALA A 152 -4.19 3.95 10.42
N GLU A 153 -3.79 5.18 10.68
CA GLU A 153 -4.05 6.34 9.82
C GLU A 153 -3.37 6.20 8.46
N VAL A 154 -2.14 5.65 8.39
CA VAL A 154 -1.48 5.32 7.11
C VAL A 154 -2.36 4.38 6.27
N VAL A 155 -2.90 3.33 6.89
CA VAL A 155 -3.74 2.36 6.17
C VAL A 155 -5.08 2.96 5.76
N GLU A 156 -5.69 3.81 6.58
CA GLU A 156 -6.92 4.52 6.23
C GLU A 156 -6.71 5.43 5.01
N HIS A 157 -5.59 6.15 4.94
CA HIS A 157 -5.22 6.96 3.78
C HIS A 157 -4.99 6.10 2.53
N LEU A 158 -4.32 4.95 2.66
CA LEU A 158 -4.16 4.00 1.55
C LEU A 158 -5.50 3.44 1.08
N VAL A 159 -6.40 3.08 2.00
CA VAL A 159 -7.74 2.59 1.68
C VAL A 159 -8.56 3.65 0.95
N ALA A 160 -8.47 4.91 1.39
CA ALA A 160 -9.10 6.02 0.70
C ALA A 160 -8.49 6.21 -0.71
N TRP A 161 -7.17 6.17 -0.83
CA TRP A 161 -6.48 6.27 -2.12
C TRP A 161 -6.82 5.12 -3.08
N LEU A 162 -6.93 3.87 -2.61
CA LEU A 162 -7.29 2.70 -3.41
C LEU A 162 -8.69 2.81 -4.05
N SER A 163 -9.55 3.66 -3.47
CA SER A 163 -10.87 3.97 -3.99
C SER A 163 -10.89 5.11 -5.03
N SER A 164 -9.78 5.82 -5.20
CA SER A 164 -9.60 6.87 -6.21
C SER A 164 -9.37 6.27 -7.61
N GLY A 165 -9.36 7.11 -8.65
CA GLY A 165 -9.05 6.69 -10.02
C GLY A 165 -7.67 6.02 -10.14
N LYS A 166 -6.60 6.68 -9.65
CA LYS A 166 -5.23 6.10 -9.66
C LYS A 166 -5.15 4.80 -8.85
N GLY A 167 -5.83 4.75 -7.70
CA GLY A 167 -5.91 3.53 -6.90
C GLY A 167 -6.64 2.38 -7.59
N GLU A 168 -7.69 2.68 -8.35
CA GLU A 168 -8.42 1.71 -9.15
C GLU A 168 -7.60 1.19 -10.34
N GLU A 169 -6.87 2.07 -11.03
CA GLU A 169 -5.91 1.71 -12.07
C GLU A 169 -4.84 0.77 -11.53
N PHE A 170 -4.24 1.11 -10.38
CA PHE A 170 -3.27 0.28 -9.69
C PHE A 170 -3.83 -1.12 -9.40
N ARG A 171 -5.00 -1.21 -8.76
CA ARG A 171 -5.63 -2.50 -8.42
C ARG A 171 -5.95 -3.33 -9.66
N SER A 172 -6.53 -2.70 -10.67
CA SER A 172 -6.91 -3.36 -11.92
C SER A 172 -5.68 -3.91 -12.65
N GLY A 173 -4.59 -3.15 -12.69
CA GLY A 173 -3.30 -3.59 -13.21
C GLY A 173 -2.73 -4.78 -12.45
N CYS A 174 -2.81 -4.78 -11.12
CA CYS A 174 -2.42 -5.92 -10.28
C CYS A 174 -3.27 -7.16 -10.59
N GLN A 175 -4.60 -7.03 -10.67
CA GLN A 175 -5.51 -8.15 -10.95
C GLN A 175 -5.29 -8.75 -12.34
N ALA A 176 -5.11 -7.93 -13.37
CA ALA A 176 -4.79 -8.41 -14.70
C ALA A 176 -3.48 -9.20 -14.73
N GLU A 177 -2.45 -8.70 -14.02
CA GLU A 177 -1.15 -9.36 -13.95
C GLU A 177 -1.19 -10.68 -13.16
N ILE A 178 -1.94 -10.73 -12.05
CA ILE A 178 -2.17 -11.97 -11.29
C ILE A 178 -2.83 -13.03 -12.19
N GLN A 179 -3.89 -12.66 -12.92
CA GLN A 179 -4.58 -13.57 -13.83
C GLN A 179 -3.63 -14.10 -14.92
N ARG A 180 -2.82 -13.22 -15.51
CA ARG A 180 -1.81 -13.59 -16.51
C ARG A 180 -0.79 -14.60 -15.98
N ARG A 181 -0.20 -14.34 -14.80
CA ARG A 181 0.79 -15.23 -14.18
C ARG A 181 0.18 -16.57 -13.77
N CYS A 182 -1.00 -16.57 -13.15
CA CYS A 182 -1.72 -17.78 -12.77
C CYS A 182 -2.07 -18.66 -13.99
N LYS A 183 -2.52 -18.05 -15.10
CA LYS A 183 -2.78 -18.77 -16.34
C LYS A 183 -1.51 -19.44 -16.88
N ALA A 184 -0.41 -18.70 -16.97
CA ALA A 184 0.87 -19.22 -17.45
C ALA A 184 1.42 -20.36 -16.55
N GLN A 185 1.25 -20.27 -15.22
CA GLN A 185 1.63 -21.33 -14.29
C GLN A 185 0.81 -22.62 -14.50
N ARG A 186 -0.51 -22.49 -14.71
CA ARG A 186 -1.39 -23.63 -15.00
C ARG A 186 -1.02 -24.30 -16.32
N GLU A 187 -0.75 -23.53 -17.37
CA GLU A 187 -0.33 -24.06 -18.66
C GLU A 187 1.00 -24.82 -18.56
N ARG A 188 1.99 -24.27 -17.83
CA ARG A 188 3.26 -24.98 -17.56
C ARG A 188 3.05 -26.28 -16.80
N ALA A 189 2.16 -26.31 -15.81
CA ALA A 189 1.85 -27.51 -15.03
C ALA A 189 1.14 -28.60 -15.84
N LEU A 190 0.46 -28.25 -16.93
CA LEU A 190 -0.19 -29.22 -17.84
C LEU A 190 0.79 -29.83 -18.86
N HIS A 191 1.96 -29.21 -19.06
CA HIS A 191 3.00 -29.64 -20.01
C HIS A 191 4.26 -30.22 -19.34
N ALA A 192 4.28 -30.28 -18.01
CA ALA A 192 5.31 -30.93 -17.20
C ALA A 192 4.91 -32.36 -16.86
#